data_AF-A0A5S9MJU9-F1
#
_entry.id   AF-A0A5S9MJU9-F1
#
_cell.length_a   1.000
_cell.length_b   1.000
_cell.length_c   1.000
_cell.angle_alpha   90.00
_cell.angle_beta   90.00
_cell.angle_gamma   90.00
#
_symmetry.space_group_name_H-M   'P 1'
#
loop_
_entity.id
_entity.type
_entity.pdbx_description
1 polymer ?
#
loop_
_entity_poly.entity_id
_entity_poly.type
_entity_poly.pdbx_seq_one_letter_code
_entity_poly.pdbx_strand_id
1 'polypeptide(L)'
;MRSQLYIYEERIKRLGAHVHIHPDYIRTLHVEEGDLDSMQPFFHAMLQTSYDILEVVETLSGKHSFDLVYFDMFGAGELVRDYLHIPSIGSNPSFVLQDAHFDTPLYRKDEKADHLLEKKIQERFGVQPTRLMQFMKNRGELNIVYTSEYFQPSVDSLNDSFVFIGPSFLKRADQHDFPLEALEQEKKVVFISMGTVLGDTEAFFNMYRCFRRL
;
A
#
# COMPACT_ATOMS: atom_id res chain seq x y z
N MET A 1 -13.14 5.74 19.94
CA MET A 1 -12.51 4.83 18.96
C MET A 1 -11.14 5.40 18.63
N ARG A 2 -10.02 4.80 19.09
CA ARG A 2 -8.70 5.22 18.59
C ARG A 2 -8.65 4.86 17.11
N SER A 3 -8.31 5.81 16.22
CA SER A 3 -8.21 5.49 14.79
C SER A 3 -7.14 4.39 14.60
N GLN A 4 -7.39 3.48 13.65
CA GLN A 4 -6.50 2.35 13.35
C GLN A 4 -5.05 2.79 13.06
N LEU A 5 -4.89 4.03 12.56
CA LEU A 5 -3.60 4.68 12.32
C LEU A 5 -2.73 4.73 13.61
N TYR A 6 -3.32 5.09 14.76
CA TYR A 6 -2.62 5.16 16.04
C TYR A 6 -2.13 3.79 16.55
N ILE A 7 -2.79 2.70 16.14
CA ILE A 7 -2.39 1.34 16.54
C ILE A 7 -1.10 0.94 15.80
N TYR A 8 -0.96 1.31 14.53
CA TYR A 8 0.25 1.02 13.76
C TYR A 8 1.40 1.95 14.12
N GLU A 9 1.14 3.23 14.39
CA GLU A 9 2.14 4.21 14.84
C GLU A 9 2.94 3.69 16.04
N GLU A 10 2.25 3.29 17.11
CA GLU A 10 2.91 2.80 18.33
C GLU A 10 3.64 1.45 18.13
N ARG A 11 3.20 0.63 17.18
CA ARG A 11 3.92 -0.60 16.81
C ARG A 11 5.20 -0.28 16.07
N ILE A 12 5.18 0.67 15.14
CA ILE A 12 6.34 1.06 14.34
C ILE A 12 7.36 1.79 15.21
N LYS A 13 6.93 2.71 16.10
CA LYS A 13 7.82 3.38 17.06
C LYS A 13 8.56 2.39 17.97
N ARG A 14 7.90 1.30 18.40
CA ARG A 14 8.53 0.25 19.21
C ARG A 14 9.65 -0.51 18.50
N LEU A 15 9.72 -0.44 17.16
CA LEU A 15 10.83 -0.98 16.37
C LEU A 15 12.02 -0.01 16.30
N GLY A 16 11.94 1.15 16.95
CA GLY A 16 12.98 2.20 16.92
C GLY A 16 12.85 3.17 15.75
N ALA A 17 11.75 3.12 14.98
CA ALA A 17 11.55 4.02 13.86
C ALA A 17 10.98 5.38 14.30
N HIS A 18 11.40 6.45 13.63
CA HIS A 18 10.75 7.76 13.72
C HIS A 18 9.52 7.78 12.82
N VAL A 19 8.35 8.09 13.39
CA VAL A 19 7.08 8.06 12.66
C VAL A 19 6.54 9.47 12.46
N HIS A 20 6.21 9.79 11.20
CA HIS A 20 5.52 11.00 10.79
C HIS A 20 4.21 10.61 10.12
N ILE A 21 3.12 11.26 10.51
CA ILE A 21 1.77 10.97 10.01
C ILE A 21 1.26 12.12 9.15
N HIS A 22 0.52 11.77 8.09
CA HIS A 22 -0.25 12.70 7.27
C HIS A 22 -1.74 12.38 7.41
N PRO A 23 -2.64 13.30 7.01
CA PRO A 23 -4.08 13.02 6.96
C PRO A 23 -4.42 11.82 6.07
N ASP A 24 -5.43 11.05 6.46
CA ASP A 24 -5.92 9.89 5.71
C ASP A 24 -7.11 10.31 4.83
N TYR A 25 -6.86 10.44 3.52
CA TYR A 25 -7.84 10.86 2.53
C TYR A 25 -8.61 9.70 1.88
N ILE A 26 -8.17 8.45 2.09
CA ILE A 26 -8.68 7.29 1.35
C ILE A 26 -9.75 6.56 2.14
N ARG A 27 -9.68 6.57 3.47
CA ARG A 27 -10.52 5.75 4.37
C ARG A 27 -12.02 5.87 4.14
N THR A 28 -12.51 7.02 3.69
CA THR A 28 -13.94 7.28 3.48
C THR A 28 -14.35 7.24 2.02
N LEU A 29 -13.41 6.98 1.10
CA LEU A 29 -13.72 6.91 -0.32
C LEU A 29 -14.42 5.60 -0.66
N HIS A 30 -15.38 5.70 -1.56
CA HIS A 30 -16.03 4.55 -2.17
C HIS A 30 -15.73 4.59 -3.66
N VAL A 31 -15.21 3.48 -4.17
CA VAL A 31 -14.93 3.28 -5.60
C VAL A 31 -15.84 2.17 -6.07
N GLU A 32 -16.59 2.41 -7.14
CA GLU A 32 -17.48 1.40 -7.71
C GLU A 32 -16.68 0.47 -8.62
N GLU A 33 -16.90 -0.83 -8.47
CA GLU A 33 -16.19 -1.83 -9.27
C GLU A 33 -16.58 -1.72 -10.75
N GLY A 34 -15.58 -1.60 -11.63
CA GLY A 34 -15.79 -1.51 -13.08
C GLY A 34 -16.09 -0.10 -13.61
N ASP A 35 -16.17 0.92 -12.75
CA ASP A 35 -16.31 2.32 -13.19
C ASP A 35 -15.03 3.12 -12.93
N LEU A 36 -14.30 3.44 -14.00
CA LEU A 36 -13.08 4.23 -13.93
C LEU A 36 -13.36 5.70 -13.52
N ASP A 37 -14.53 6.24 -13.84
CA ASP A 37 -14.90 7.61 -13.45
C ASP A 37 -15.10 7.68 -11.91
N SER A 38 -15.50 6.58 -11.27
CA SER A 38 -15.56 6.47 -9.80
C SER A 38 -14.18 6.50 -9.10
N MET A 39 -13.08 6.36 -9.84
CA MET A 39 -11.72 6.43 -9.29
C MET A 39 -11.18 7.85 -9.16
N GLN A 40 -11.84 8.88 -9.71
CA GLN A 40 -11.34 10.26 -9.65
C GLN A 40 -11.09 10.75 -8.20
N PRO A 41 -12.01 10.58 -7.24
CA PRO A 41 -11.75 10.97 -5.85
C PRO A 41 -10.56 10.23 -5.23
N PHE A 42 -10.33 8.99 -5.65
CA PHE A 42 -9.17 8.21 -5.22
C PHE A 42 -7.87 8.81 -5.75
N PHE A 43 -7.80 9.18 -7.04
CA PHE A 43 -6.62 9.82 -7.60
C PHE A 43 -6.33 11.18 -6.96
N HIS A 44 -7.37 11.99 -6.72
CA HIS A 44 -7.24 13.25 -5.98
C HIS A 44 -6.65 13.02 -4.58
N ALA A 45 -7.17 12.03 -3.84
CA ALA A 45 -6.67 11.67 -2.52
C ALA A 45 -5.20 11.19 -2.56
N MET A 46 -4.81 10.43 -3.58
CA MET A 46 -3.41 10.00 -3.77
C MET A 46 -2.48 11.19 -4.07
N LEU A 47 -2.93 12.16 -4.87
CA LEU A 47 -2.18 13.40 -5.12
C LEU A 47 -2.01 14.22 -3.85
N GLN A 48 -3.08 14.41 -3.08
CA GLN A 48 -3.02 15.17 -1.82
C GLN A 48 -2.12 14.46 -0.80
N THR A 49 -2.26 13.14 -0.67
CA THR A 49 -1.35 12.32 0.15
C THR A 49 0.10 12.50 -0.27
N SER A 50 0.38 12.54 -1.58
CA SER A 50 1.73 12.73 -2.10
C SER A 50 2.30 14.11 -1.78
N TYR A 51 1.49 15.16 -1.89
CA TYR A 51 1.88 16.51 -1.49
C TYR A 51 2.26 16.57 -0.01
N ASP A 52 1.43 15.99 0.87
CA ASP A 52 1.67 16.00 2.31
C ASP A 52 2.92 15.19 2.70
N ILE A 53 3.15 14.04 2.05
CA ILE A 53 4.37 13.24 2.22
C ILE A 53 5.60 14.05 1.80
N LEU A 54 5.55 14.74 0.65
CA LEU A 54 6.66 15.57 0.17
C LEU A 54 6.96 16.73 1.13
N GLU A 55 5.93 17.35 1.73
CA GLU A 55 6.12 18.40 2.75
C GLU A 55 6.83 17.88 4.01
N VAL A 56 6.48 16.67 4.45
CA VAL A 56 7.18 15.99 5.55
C VAL A 56 8.63 15.71 5.16
N VAL A 57 8.86 15.15 3.97
CA VAL A 57 10.21 14.81 3.49
C VAL A 57 11.07 16.06 3.33
N GLU A 58 10.54 17.16 2.77
CA GLU A 58 11.23 18.46 2.68
C GLU A 58 11.66 18.98 4.05
N THR A 59 10.78 18.88 5.04
CA THR A 59 11.10 19.29 6.42
C THR A 59 12.21 18.43 7.03
N LEU A 60 12.21 17.12 6.73
CA LEU A 60 13.18 16.18 7.26
C LEU A 60 14.53 16.25 6.54
N SER A 61 14.56 16.48 5.23
CA SER A 61 15.79 16.62 4.45
C SER A 61 16.61 17.83 4.86
N GLY A 62 15.97 18.87 5.41
CA GLY A 62 16.66 20.00 6.04
C GLY A 62 17.38 19.66 7.35
N LYS A 63 17.13 18.47 7.94
CA LYS A 63 17.67 18.04 9.24
C LYS A 63 18.49 16.76 9.16
N HIS A 64 18.24 15.93 8.14
CA HIS A 64 18.82 14.61 7.98
C HIS A 64 19.19 14.38 6.51
N SER A 65 20.28 13.67 6.28
CA SER A 65 20.55 13.05 4.97
C SER A 65 19.88 11.69 4.90
N PHE A 66 19.41 11.32 3.71
CA PHE A 66 18.85 10.00 3.43
C PHE A 66 19.72 9.32 2.37
N ASP A 67 19.95 8.02 2.53
CA ASP A 67 20.74 7.22 1.57
C ASP A 67 19.85 6.37 0.66
N LEU A 68 18.58 6.16 1.04
CA LEU A 68 17.65 5.26 0.36
C LEU A 68 16.20 5.62 0.67
N VAL A 69 15.31 5.49 -0.32
CA VAL A 69 13.85 5.47 -0.09
C VAL A 69 13.34 4.04 -0.19
N TYR A 70 12.72 3.53 0.88
CA TYR A 70 12.04 2.23 0.87
C TYR A 70 10.52 2.46 0.98
N PHE A 71 9.74 2.04 -0.01
CA PHE A 71 8.33 2.40 -0.11
C PHE A 71 7.45 1.25 -0.57
N ASP A 72 6.18 1.26 -0.16
CA ASP A 72 5.17 0.36 -0.70
C ASP A 72 4.82 0.71 -2.16
N MET A 73 4.35 -0.26 -2.94
CA MET A 73 3.85 -0.02 -4.29
C MET A 73 2.73 1.03 -4.35
N PHE A 74 2.01 1.26 -3.24
CA PHE A 74 1.07 2.36 -3.07
C PHE A 74 1.71 3.59 -2.43
N GLY A 75 1.33 4.78 -2.94
CA GLY A 75 1.71 6.06 -2.35
C GLY A 75 2.64 6.89 -3.24
N ALA A 76 3.58 7.61 -2.61
CA ALA A 76 4.37 8.66 -3.23
C ALA A 76 5.87 8.30 -3.37
N GLY A 77 6.22 7.02 -3.29
CA GLY A 77 7.59 6.54 -3.20
C GLY A 77 8.51 7.06 -4.31
N GLU A 78 8.05 7.00 -5.56
CA GLU A 78 8.81 7.51 -6.71
C GLU A 78 9.01 9.02 -6.67
N LEU A 79 8.00 9.79 -6.25
CA LEU A 79 8.12 11.25 -6.13
C LEU A 79 9.14 11.62 -5.05
N VAL A 80 9.16 10.89 -3.94
CA VAL A 80 10.13 11.09 -2.85
C VAL A 80 11.54 10.76 -3.32
N ARG A 81 11.72 9.65 -4.06
CA ARG A 81 13.01 9.29 -4.70
C ARG A 81 13.49 10.44 -5.60
N ASP A 82 12.63 10.89 -6.49
CA ASP A 82 12.96 11.93 -7.47
C ASP A 82 13.29 13.27 -6.79
N TYR A 83 12.57 13.60 -5.72
CA TYR A 83 12.81 14.83 -4.94
C TYR A 83 14.15 14.80 -4.20
N LEU A 84 14.49 13.67 -3.58
CA LEU A 84 15.73 13.53 -2.81
C LEU A 84 16.95 13.24 -3.69
N HIS A 85 16.75 12.81 -4.94
CA HIS A 85 17.81 12.36 -5.85
C HIS A 85 18.67 11.22 -5.28
N ILE A 86 18.01 10.23 -4.66
CA ILE A 86 18.66 9.04 -4.06
C ILE A 86 18.04 7.75 -4.57
N PRO A 87 18.72 6.59 -4.44
CA PRO A 87 18.18 5.30 -4.86
C PRO A 87 16.92 4.91 -4.08
N SER A 88 16.16 3.97 -4.63
CA SER A 88 14.97 3.45 -3.97
C SER A 88 14.76 1.95 -4.10
N ILE A 89 13.99 1.41 -3.16
CA ILE A 89 13.52 0.03 -3.16
C ILE A 89 12.00 0.03 -2.99
N GLY A 90 11.30 -0.60 -3.94
CA GLY A 90 9.88 -0.87 -3.85
C GLY A 90 9.58 -2.11 -3.01
N SER A 91 8.46 -2.08 -2.30
CA SER A 91 7.92 -3.15 -1.48
C SER A 91 6.56 -3.55 -2.04
N ASN A 92 6.46 -4.76 -2.57
CA ASN A 92 5.27 -5.25 -3.26
C ASN A 92 4.64 -6.39 -2.44
N PRO A 93 3.65 -6.08 -1.58
CA PRO A 93 3.01 -7.07 -0.72
C PRO A 93 2.12 -8.07 -1.48
N SER A 94 1.86 -7.82 -2.76
CA SER A 94 1.02 -8.63 -3.65
C SER A 94 1.75 -8.93 -4.96
N PHE A 95 1.03 -9.51 -5.92
CA PHE A 95 1.54 -9.69 -7.27
C PHE A 95 1.99 -8.36 -7.88
N VAL A 96 3.08 -8.43 -8.64
CA VAL A 96 3.56 -7.28 -9.41
C VAL A 96 2.47 -6.93 -10.42
N LEU A 97 1.92 -5.73 -10.28
CA LEU A 97 0.99 -5.18 -11.25
C LEU A 97 1.78 -4.88 -12.53
N GLN A 98 1.52 -5.65 -13.56
CA GLN A 98 2.06 -5.39 -14.90
C GLN A 98 1.44 -4.13 -15.49
N ASP A 99 2.11 -3.60 -16.51
CA ASP A 99 1.62 -2.49 -17.30
C ASP A 99 0.40 -3.00 -18.06
N ALA A 100 -0.77 -2.77 -17.48
CA ALA A 100 -2.02 -3.05 -18.16
C ALA A 100 -2.11 -2.09 -19.36
N HIS A 101 -2.94 -2.42 -20.35
CA HIS A 101 -3.31 -1.50 -21.43
C HIS A 101 -3.95 -0.17 -20.93
N PHE A 102 -4.11 -0.01 -19.61
CA PHE A 102 -4.55 1.19 -18.89
C PHE A 102 -3.42 2.16 -18.52
N ASP A 103 -2.20 2.01 -19.05
CA ASP A 103 -1.16 3.03 -18.93
C ASP A 103 -1.48 4.20 -19.88
N THR A 104 -2.60 4.88 -19.58
CA THR A 104 -2.97 6.11 -20.25
C THR A 104 -2.10 7.24 -19.69
N PRO A 105 -1.58 8.14 -20.56
CA PRO A 105 -1.13 9.46 -20.10
C PRO A 105 -2.22 10.04 -19.20
N LEU A 106 -1.88 10.77 -18.12
CA LEU A 106 -2.84 11.36 -17.17
C LEU A 106 -4.07 11.95 -17.89
N TYR A 107 -5.08 11.13 -18.16
CA TYR A 107 -6.26 11.51 -18.89
C TYR A 107 -7.35 11.56 -17.85
N ARG A 108 -7.54 12.76 -17.29
CA ARG A 108 -8.63 13.08 -16.38
C ARG A 108 -9.59 13.99 -17.11
N LYS A 109 -10.86 13.59 -17.09
CA LYS A 109 -11.93 14.15 -17.93
C LYS A 109 -12.15 15.64 -17.67
N ASP A 110 -12.02 16.11 -16.42
CA ASP A 110 -11.96 17.53 -16.04
C ASP A 110 -11.77 17.65 -14.51
N GLU A 111 -10.60 18.05 -14.00
CA GLU A 111 -10.48 18.55 -12.61
C GLU A 111 -9.37 19.62 -12.51
N LYS A 112 -9.77 20.89 -12.50
CA LYS A 112 -8.85 22.02 -12.27
C LYS A 112 -8.11 21.90 -10.95
N ALA A 113 -8.73 21.31 -9.92
CA ALA A 113 -8.14 21.16 -8.59
C ALA A 113 -6.89 20.27 -8.62
N ASP A 114 -6.97 19.13 -9.31
CA ASP A 114 -5.86 18.21 -9.51
C ASP A 114 -4.71 18.86 -10.29
N HIS A 115 -5.01 19.55 -11.39
CA HIS A 115 -3.99 20.26 -12.17
C HIS A 115 -3.30 21.35 -11.34
N LEU A 116 -4.05 22.05 -10.49
CA LEU A 116 -3.47 23.03 -9.56
C LEU A 116 -2.59 22.34 -8.51
N LEU A 117 -2.97 21.17 -8.02
CA LEU A 117 -2.19 20.42 -7.04
C LEU A 117 -0.92 19.84 -7.65
N GLU A 118 -0.98 19.26 -8.84
CA GLU A 118 0.19 18.80 -9.59
C GLU A 118 1.15 19.95 -9.88
N LYS A 119 0.61 21.10 -10.30
CA LYS A 119 1.40 22.31 -10.50
C LYS A 119 2.06 22.77 -9.19
N LYS A 120 1.35 22.74 -8.05
CA LYS A 120 1.95 23.05 -6.75
C LYS A 120 3.07 22.08 -6.38
N ILE A 121 2.89 20.78 -6.65
CA ILE A 121 3.92 19.77 -6.41
C ILE A 121 5.16 20.08 -7.26
N GLN A 122 4.97 20.36 -8.54
CA GLN A 122 6.06 20.72 -9.45
C GLN A 122 6.76 22.03 -9.07
N GLU A 123 6.01 23.07 -8.69
CA GLU A 123 6.57 24.37 -8.33
C GLU A 123 7.33 24.36 -7.00
N ARG A 124 6.85 23.60 -6.00
CA ARG A 124 7.47 23.54 -4.67
C ARG A 124 8.61 22.52 -4.60
N PHE A 125 8.39 21.32 -5.14
CA PHE A 125 9.28 20.18 -4.97
C PHE A 125 10.08 19.83 -6.24
N GLY A 126 9.76 20.42 -7.39
CA GLY A 126 10.49 20.15 -8.64
C GLY A 126 10.18 18.79 -9.27
N VAL A 127 9.23 18.04 -8.71
CA VAL A 127 8.79 16.72 -9.18
C VAL A 127 7.31 16.74 -9.55
N GLN A 128 6.88 15.81 -10.39
CA GLN A 128 5.48 15.64 -10.76
C GLN A 128 5.16 14.18 -11.08
N PRO A 129 3.93 13.72 -10.85
CA PRO A 129 3.53 12.40 -11.28
C PRO A 129 3.54 12.31 -12.81
N THR A 130 3.95 11.16 -13.33
CA THR A 130 4.08 10.93 -14.78
C THR A 130 2.92 10.13 -15.37
N ARG A 131 2.25 9.31 -14.54
CA ARG A 131 1.17 8.41 -14.96
C ARG A 131 0.08 8.36 -13.91
N LEU A 132 -1.16 8.17 -14.34
CA LEU A 132 -2.31 8.07 -13.44
C LEU A 132 -2.15 6.90 -12.44
N MET A 133 -1.64 5.77 -12.93
CA MET A 133 -1.46 4.54 -12.16
C MET A 133 -0.19 4.53 -11.29
N GLN A 134 0.66 5.56 -11.37
CA GLN A 134 1.92 5.63 -10.61
C GLN A 134 1.68 5.39 -9.12
N PHE A 135 0.64 5.99 -8.56
CA PHE A 135 0.30 5.90 -7.14
C PHE A 135 -0.10 4.50 -6.65
N MET A 136 -0.39 3.57 -7.57
CA MET A 136 -0.73 2.17 -7.26
C MET A 136 0.33 1.19 -7.80
N LYS A 137 1.35 1.70 -8.49
CA LYS A 137 2.40 0.92 -9.14
C LYS A 137 3.76 1.59 -8.96
N ASN A 138 4.04 2.12 -7.77
CA ASN A 138 5.34 2.70 -7.49
C ASN A 138 6.40 1.61 -7.65
N ARG A 139 7.44 1.90 -8.44
CA ARG A 139 8.57 0.98 -8.63
C ARG A 139 9.88 1.66 -8.27
N GLY A 140 10.68 0.95 -7.48
CA GLY A 140 12.07 1.34 -7.22
C GLY A 140 13.02 0.72 -8.24
N GLU A 141 14.30 1.07 -8.13
CA GLU A 141 15.39 0.44 -8.88
C GLU A 141 15.52 -1.06 -8.56
N LEU A 142 15.11 -1.45 -7.34
CA LEU A 142 14.89 -2.83 -6.92
C LEU A 142 13.49 -2.95 -6.29
N ASN A 143 12.81 -4.07 -6.48
CA ASN A 143 11.46 -4.30 -5.99
C ASN A 143 11.39 -5.64 -5.26
N ILE A 144 11.12 -5.60 -3.97
CA ILE A 144 10.98 -6.78 -3.11
C ILE A 144 9.54 -7.29 -3.22
N VAL A 145 9.38 -8.53 -3.64
CA VAL A 145 8.07 -9.16 -3.84
C VAL A 145 7.87 -10.26 -2.81
N TYR A 146 6.82 -10.14 -1.99
CA TYR A 146 6.55 -11.02 -0.85
C TYR A 146 5.73 -12.27 -1.20
N THR A 147 5.79 -12.69 -2.47
CA THR A 147 5.17 -13.93 -2.95
C THR A 147 6.21 -14.79 -3.65
N SER A 148 5.81 -16.02 -4.01
CA SER A 148 6.65 -16.88 -4.85
C SER A 148 6.59 -16.43 -6.30
N GLU A 149 7.75 -16.43 -6.96
CA GLU A 149 7.87 -16.26 -8.41
C GLU A 149 6.95 -17.22 -9.18
N TYR A 150 6.81 -18.46 -8.68
CA TYR A 150 5.93 -19.47 -9.27
C TYR A 150 4.46 -19.03 -9.36
N PHE A 151 3.99 -18.20 -8.43
CA PHE A 151 2.60 -17.72 -8.43
C PHE A 151 2.41 -16.43 -9.22
N GLN A 152 3.49 -15.75 -9.62
CA GLN A 152 3.41 -14.46 -10.29
C GLN A 152 2.82 -14.62 -11.70
N PRO A 153 1.69 -13.95 -12.01
CA PRO A 153 1.18 -13.90 -13.38
C PRO A 153 2.20 -13.24 -14.32
N SER A 154 2.30 -13.79 -15.55
CA SER A 154 3.24 -13.39 -16.61
C SER A 154 4.63 -12.99 -16.09
N VAL A 155 5.20 -13.82 -15.22
CA VAL A 155 6.52 -13.59 -14.63
C VAL A 155 7.62 -13.35 -15.66
N ASP A 156 7.50 -13.96 -16.85
CA ASP A 156 8.43 -13.78 -17.98
C ASP A 156 8.53 -12.32 -18.48
N SER A 157 7.56 -11.46 -18.15
CA SER A 157 7.61 -10.03 -18.48
C SER A 157 8.40 -9.19 -17.47
N LEU A 158 8.81 -9.78 -16.35
CA LEU A 158 9.60 -9.13 -15.31
C LEU A 158 11.10 -9.31 -15.58
N ASN A 159 11.89 -8.40 -15.02
CA ASN A 159 13.34 -8.43 -15.13
C ASN A 159 13.99 -8.55 -13.74
N ASP A 160 15.32 -8.56 -13.72
CA ASP A 160 16.11 -8.76 -12.49
C ASP A 160 15.96 -7.64 -11.44
N SER A 161 15.20 -6.58 -11.73
CA SER A 161 14.83 -5.58 -10.72
C SER A 161 13.74 -6.08 -9.76
N PHE A 162 13.14 -7.25 -9.99
CA PHE A 162 12.15 -7.86 -9.10
C PHE A 162 12.75 -9.06 -8.37
N VAL A 163 12.79 -8.99 -7.03
CA VAL A 163 13.34 -10.05 -6.19
C VAL A 163 12.21 -10.69 -5.39
N PHE A 164 11.89 -11.94 -5.73
CA PHE A 164 10.88 -12.74 -5.03
C PHE A 164 11.50 -13.38 -3.79
N ILE A 165 11.11 -12.90 -2.60
CA ILE A 165 11.60 -13.42 -1.33
C ILE A 165 10.60 -14.34 -0.62
N GLY A 166 9.41 -14.51 -1.20
CA GLY A 166 8.31 -15.22 -0.55
C GLY A 166 7.72 -14.45 0.64
N PRO A 167 6.74 -15.04 1.33
CA PRO A 167 6.11 -14.39 2.45
C PRO A 167 7.08 -14.26 3.62
N SER A 168 7.24 -13.04 4.14
CA SER A 168 8.06 -12.76 5.31
C SER A 168 7.19 -12.71 6.56
N PHE A 169 7.38 -13.68 7.45
CA PHE A 169 6.71 -13.73 8.74
C PHE A 169 7.71 -13.41 9.85
N LEU A 170 7.61 -12.21 10.42
CA LEU A 170 8.29 -11.92 11.68
C LEU A 170 7.74 -12.83 12.77
N LYS A 171 8.61 -13.35 13.64
CA LYS A 171 8.18 -13.99 14.88
C LYS A 171 7.40 -12.95 15.69
N ARG A 172 6.08 -13.10 15.73
CA ARG A 172 5.23 -12.21 16.52
C ARG A 172 5.56 -12.45 17.99
N ALA A 173 5.95 -11.39 18.70
CA ALA A 173 6.19 -11.43 20.14
C ALA A 173 4.87 -11.42 20.95
N ASP A 174 3.73 -11.38 20.26
CA ASP A 174 2.42 -11.35 20.87
C ASP A 174 2.08 -12.74 21.44
N GLN A 175 1.81 -12.81 22.74
CA GLN A 175 1.09 -13.94 23.32
C GLN A 175 -0.30 -13.97 22.69
N HIS A 176 -0.62 -15.05 21.98
CA HIS A 176 -1.97 -15.29 21.52
C HIS A 176 -2.71 -16.09 22.59
N ASP A 177 -3.85 -15.58 23.07
CA ASP A 177 -4.72 -16.27 24.05
C ASP A 177 -5.48 -17.45 23.44
N PHE A 178 -5.25 -17.74 22.15
CA PHE A 178 -5.90 -18.85 21.46
C PHE A 178 -5.14 -20.16 21.75
N PRO A 179 -5.81 -21.20 22.28
CA PRO A 179 -5.17 -22.44 22.69
C PRO A 179 -4.84 -23.32 21.47
N LEU A 180 -3.73 -23.02 20.77
CA LEU A 180 -3.30 -23.77 19.59
C LEU A 180 -3.06 -25.26 19.93
N GLU A 181 -2.62 -25.56 21.15
CA GLU A 181 -2.38 -26.92 21.63
C GLU A 181 -3.67 -27.74 21.69
N ALA A 182 -4.83 -27.10 21.88
CA ALA A 182 -6.12 -27.79 21.84
C ALA A 182 -6.46 -28.31 20.44
N LEU A 183 -5.93 -27.67 19.38
CA LEU A 183 -6.13 -28.10 18.00
C LEU A 183 -5.34 -29.36 17.65
N GLU A 184 -4.25 -29.65 18.36
CA GLU A 184 -3.41 -30.84 18.10
C GLU A 184 -4.17 -32.15 18.36
N GLN A 185 -5.19 -32.12 19.21
CA GLN A 185 -6.03 -33.27 19.54
C GLN A 185 -7.14 -33.52 18.51
N GLU A 186 -7.39 -32.56 17.62
CA GLU A 186 -8.47 -32.62 16.64
C GLU A 186 -8.05 -33.38 15.38
N LYS A 187 -8.94 -34.27 14.90
CA LYS A 187 -8.68 -35.03 13.66
C LYS A 187 -8.68 -34.14 12.42
N LYS A 188 -9.40 -33.02 12.45
CA LYS A 188 -9.56 -32.09 11.35
C LYS A 188 -9.73 -30.67 11.89
N VAL A 189 -8.89 -29.76 11.42
CA VAL A 189 -8.95 -28.34 11.77
C VAL A 189 -9.27 -27.56 10.50
N VAL A 190 -10.23 -26.63 10.58
CA VAL A 190 -10.61 -25.74 9.48
C VAL A 190 -10.35 -24.30 9.90
N PHE A 191 -9.48 -23.61 9.17
CA PHE A 191 -9.26 -22.17 9.32
C PHE A 191 -10.16 -21.41 8.35
N ILE A 192 -10.99 -20.50 8.86
CA ILE A 192 -11.84 -19.63 8.05
C ILE A 192 -11.54 -18.18 8.39
N SER A 193 -11.20 -17.40 7.38
CA SER A 193 -10.93 -15.97 7.49
C SER A 193 -11.41 -15.27 6.23
N MET A 194 -12.04 -14.09 6.40
CA MET A 194 -12.45 -13.21 5.29
C MET A 194 -11.44 -12.07 5.07
N GLY A 195 -10.31 -12.09 5.78
CA GLY A 195 -9.38 -10.97 5.81
C GLY A 195 -9.94 -9.77 6.58
N THR A 196 -9.37 -8.59 6.32
CA THR A 196 -9.66 -7.37 7.08
C THR A 196 -10.29 -6.26 6.25
N VAL A 197 -10.41 -6.46 4.94
CA VAL A 197 -10.91 -5.45 3.98
C VAL A 197 -12.42 -5.60 3.79
N LEU A 198 -12.93 -6.83 3.76
CA LEU A 198 -14.35 -7.09 3.58
C LEU A 198 -15.14 -6.67 4.82
N GLY A 199 -16.22 -5.91 4.60
CA GLY A 199 -17.21 -5.59 5.62
C GLY A 199 -18.24 -6.72 5.82
N ASP A 200 -19.08 -6.59 6.83
CA ASP A 200 -20.24 -7.46 7.11
C ASP A 200 -19.91 -8.97 7.25
N THR A 201 -18.76 -9.26 7.86
CA THR A 201 -18.29 -10.63 8.11
C THR A 201 -19.29 -11.44 8.94
N GLU A 202 -20.01 -10.78 9.84
CA GLU A 202 -21.01 -11.43 10.70
C GLU A 202 -22.19 -11.97 9.89
N ALA A 203 -22.72 -11.21 8.92
CA ALA A 203 -23.79 -11.71 8.04
C ALA A 203 -23.32 -12.91 7.21
N PHE A 204 -22.09 -12.89 6.69
CA PHE A 204 -21.52 -14.04 5.98
C PHE A 204 -21.49 -15.30 6.86
N PHE A 205 -20.92 -15.21 8.07
CA PHE A 205 -20.85 -16.36 8.98
C PHE A 205 -22.22 -16.82 9.50
N ASN A 206 -23.20 -15.92 9.60
CA ASN A 206 -24.57 -16.25 10.02
C ASN A 206 -25.44 -16.82 8.88
N MET A 207 -25.22 -16.37 7.64
CA MET A 207 -25.96 -16.82 6.45
C MET A 207 -25.75 -18.31 6.21
N TYR A 208 -24.51 -18.77 6.36
CA TYR A 208 -24.23 -20.19 6.38
C TYR A 208 -24.29 -20.66 7.83
N ARG A 209 -25.32 -21.42 8.23
CA ARG A 209 -25.36 -22.22 9.47
C ARG A 209 -24.27 -23.32 9.49
N CYS A 210 -23.03 -22.99 9.12
CA CYS A 210 -21.89 -23.85 8.80
C CYS A 210 -21.49 -24.79 9.95
N PHE A 211 -21.90 -24.49 11.18
CA PHE A 211 -21.42 -25.18 12.38
C PHE A 211 -22.51 -25.86 13.20
N ARG A 212 -23.77 -25.94 12.74
CA ARG A 212 -24.84 -26.61 13.51
C ARG A 212 -24.78 -28.15 13.49
N ARG A 213 -23.79 -28.76 12.83
CA ARG A 213 -23.63 -30.23 12.70
C ARG A 213 -22.17 -30.71 12.58
N LEU A 214 -21.22 -30.02 13.21
CA LEU A 214 -19.93 -30.61 13.59
C LEU A 214 -19.97 -30.93 15.08
#